data_AF-A0A1B6FNZ8-F1
#
_entry.id   AF-A0A1B6FNZ8-F1
#
_cell.length_a   1.000
_cell.length_b   1.000
_cell.length_c   1.000
_cell.angle_alpha   90.00
_cell.angle_beta   90.00
_cell.angle_gamma   90.00
#
_symmetry.space_group_name_H-M   'P 1'
#
loop_
_entity.id
_entity.type
_entity.pdbx_description
1 polymer ?
#
loop_
_entity_poly.entity_id
_entity_poly.type
_entity_poly.pdbx_seq_one_letter_code
_entity_poly.pdbx_strand_id
1 'polypeptide(L)'
;MKINRHKKVNKFLNFYCNNFGFRKPFQILIDGTFCYGALKNKLNIQEQLPKYLGDVKLLTTPCVIVETELLGKVAFGAMKVVKQFSVHRCSHTNQPVSGSQCFQSMLGENNPSRYIIATQDRDLQEIVRSIPGTPL
;
A
#
# COMPACT_ATOMS: atom_id res chain seq x y z
N MET A 1 19.44 19.75 -16.07
CA MET A 1 19.89 18.98 -14.88
C MET A 1 18.90 17.84 -14.64
N LYS A 2 19.31 16.57 -14.81
CA LYS A 2 18.40 15.41 -14.69
C LYS A 2 18.00 15.26 -13.22
N ILE A 3 16.75 15.60 -12.88
CA ILE A 3 16.26 15.49 -11.51
C ILE A 3 16.28 14.00 -11.14
N ASN A 4 17.11 13.64 -10.15
CA ASN A 4 17.16 12.29 -9.61
C ASN A 4 15.75 11.94 -9.06
N ARG A 5 15.25 10.76 -9.38
CA ARG A 5 13.93 10.24 -8.96
C ARG A 5 13.68 10.44 -7.46
N HIS A 6 14.69 10.24 -6.63
CA HIS A 6 14.62 10.50 -5.19
C HIS A 6 14.29 11.96 -4.83
N LYS A 7 14.89 12.94 -5.52
CA LYS A 7 14.60 14.37 -5.29
C LYS A 7 13.14 14.69 -5.63
N LYS A 8 12.61 14.09 -6.70
CA LYS A 8 11.22 14.27 -7.12
C LYS A 8 10.23 13.70 -6.10
N VAL A 9 10.51 12.49 -5.60
CA VAL A 9 9.70 11.83 -4.57
C VAL A 9 9.69 12.64 -3.28
N ASN A 10 10.84 13.11 -2.82
CA ASN A 10 10.91 13.95 -1.62
C ASN A 10 10.09 15.24 -1.77
N LYS A 11 10.12 15.87 -2.96
CA LYS A 11 9.27 17.04 -3.24
C LYS A 11 7.78 16.70 -3.12
N PHE A 12 7.35 15.56 -3.65
CA PHE A 12 5.94 15.12 -3.55
C PHE A 12 5.54 14.73 -2.13
N LEU A 13 6.39 13.99 -1.41
CA LEU A 13 6.13 13.66 0.00
C LEU A 13 6.01 14.92 0.85
N ASN A 14 6.88 15.91 0.64
CA ASN A 14 6.77 17.21 1.33
C ASN A 14 5.46 17.93 1.00
N PHE A 15 4.98 17.85 -0.24
CA PHE A 15 3.67 18.37 -0.60
C PHE A 15 2.54 17.67 0.19
N TYR A 16 2.57 16.35 0.32
CA TYR A 16 1.58 15.62 1.13
C TYR A 16 1.70 15.91 2.63
N CYS A 17 2.91 16.07 3.16
CA CYS A 17 3.12 16.47 4.55
C CYS A 17 2.51 17.86 4.84
N ASN A 18 2.75 18.83 3.95
CA ASN A 18 2.34 20.21 4.16
C ASN A 18 0.85 20.43 3.91
N ASN A 19 0.26 19.78 2.90
CA ASN A 19 -1.11 20.06 2.47
C ASN A 19 -2.13 19.03 2.97
N PHE A 20 -1.70 17.79 3.24
CA PHE A 20 -2.57 16.69 3.66
C PHE A 20 -2.21 16.13 5.03
N GLY A 21 -1.24 16.74 5.73
CA GLY A 21 -0.90 16.41 7.11
C GLY A 21 -0.20 15.05 7.28
N PHE A 22 0.42 14.49 6.22
CA PHE A 22 1.20 13.27 6.32
C PHE A 22 2.37 13.42 7.30
N ARG A 23 2.66 12.36 8.07
CA ARG A 23 3.73 12.33 9.05
C ARG A 23 4.45 10.99 8.99
N LYS A 24 5.73 11.02 9.36
CA LYS A 24 6.54 9.82 9.53
C LYS A 24 6.19 9.11 10.85
N PRO A 25 6.28 7.76 10.92
CA PRO A 25 6.53 6.85 9.81
C PRO A 25 5.33 6.82 8.83
N PHE A 26 5.60 6.92 7.52
CA PHE A 26 4.53 6.91 6.53
C PHE A 26 3.85 5.55 6.48
N GLN A 27 2.52 5.53 6.54
CA GLN A 27 1.74 4.29 6.58
C GLN A 27 1.46 3.80 5.16
N ILE A 28 2.04 2.67 4.78
CA ILE A 28 1.90 2.10 3.44
C ILE A 28 1.01 0.86 3.51
N LEU A 29 -0.18 0.93 2.90
CA LEU A 29 -1.06 -0.22 2.73
C LEU A 29 -0.64 -1.00 1.48
N ILE A 30 -0.24 -2.25 1.68
CA ILE A 30 0.27 -3.14 0.64
C ILE A 30 -0.71 -4.30 0.41
N ASP A 31 -1.08 -4.50 -0.85
CA ASP A 31 -1.94 -5.60 -1.28
C ASP A 31 -1.15 -6.83 -1.77
N GLY A 32 -1.89 -7.91 -2.08
CA GLY A 32 -1.30 -9.14 -2.60
C GLY A 32 -0.65 -8.97 -3.97
N THR A 33 -1.21 -8.10 -4.83
CA THR A 33 -0.71 -7.89 -6.20
C THR A 33 0.66 -7.23 -6.22
N PHE A 34 0.89 -6.26 -5.32
CA PHE A 34 2.19 -5.62 -5.14
C PHE A 34 3.24 -6.59 -4.61
N CYS A 35 2.88 -7.42 -3.61
CA CYS A 35 3.77 -8.46 -3.10
C CYS A 35 4.13 -9.49 -4.18
N TYR A 36 3.16 -9.92 -4.99
CA TYR A 36 3.40 -10.82 -6.11
C TYR A 36 4.36 -10.20 -7.14
N GLY A 37 4.12 -8.94 -7.51
CA GLY A 37 5.01 -8.20 -8.41
C GLY A 37 6.43 -8.02 -7.85
N ALA A 38 6.56 -7.74 -6.55
CA ALA A 38 7.85 -7.61 -5.89
C ALA A 38 8.63 -8.93 -5.90
N LEU A 39 7.95 -10.05 -5.60
CA LEU A 39 8.57 -11.39 -5.64
C LEU A 39 9.04 -11.76 -7.05
N LYS A 40 8.20 -11.53 -8.07
CA LYS A 40 8.56 -11.78 -9.47
C LYS A 40 9.81 -11.00 -9.88
N ASN A 41 9.96 -9.77 -9.39
CA ASN A 41 11.10 -8.90 -9.68
C ASN A 41 12.25 -9.02 -8.66
N LYS A 42 12.18 -9.97 -7.71
CA LYS A 42 13.18 -10.18 -6.65
C LYS A 42 13.47 -8.91 -5.82
N LEU A 43 12.44 -8.11 -5.58
CA LEU A 43 12.52 -6.89 -4.78
C LEU A 43 12.16 -7.16 -3.32
N ASN A 44 13.08 -6.87 -2.41
CA ASN A 44 12.79 -6.88 -0.98
C ASN A 44 12.05 -5.59 -0.57
N ILE A 45 10.74 -5.69 -0.36
CA ILE A 45 9.90 -4.54 -0.01
C ILE A 45 10.35 -3.87 1.29
N GLN A 46 10.68 -4.66 2.32
CA GLN A 46 11.08 -4.15 3.65
C GLN A 46 12.36 -3.32 3.59
N GLU A 47 13.26 -3.60 2.66
CA GLU A 47 14.49 -2.82 2.51
C GLU A 47 14.34 -1.65 1.52
N GLN A 48 13.63 -1.86 0.42
CA GLN A 48 13.60 -0.90 -0.69
C GLN A 48 12.67 0.28 -0.41
N LEU A 49 11.51 0.05 0.22
CA LEU A 49 10.57 1.14 0.52
C LEU A 49 11.15 2.16 1.50
N PRO A 50 11.79 1.77 2.62
CA PRO A 50 12.42 2.75 3.50
C PRO A 50 13.56 3.53 2.84
N LYS A 51 14.37 2.87 2.00
CA LYS A 51 15.43 3.54 1.23
C LYS A 51 14.89 4.59 0.25
N TYR A 52 13.69 4.36 -0.27
CA TYR A 52 13.08 5.23 -1.28
C TYR A 52 12.21 6.36 -0.69
N LEU A 53 11.45 6.08 0.37
CA LEU A 53 10.46 6.99 0.96
C LEU A 53 10.87 7.56 2.33
N GLY A 54 11.93 7.02 2.94
CA GLY A 54 12.35 7.37 4.29
C GLY A 54 11.71 6.45 5.35
N ASP A 55 11.30 7.02 6.48
CA ASP A 55 10.70 6.23 7.57
C ASP A 55 9.27 5.80 7.21
N VAL A 56 9.02 4.49 7.19
CA VAL A 56 7.77 3.88 6.71
C VAL A 56 7.31 2.75 7.63
N LYS A 57 5.99 2.62 7.76
CA LYS A 57 5.33 1.50 8.41
C LYS A 57 4.57 0.71 7.34
N LEU A 58 5.01 -0.53 7.11
CA LEU A 58 4.39 -1.42 6.14
C LEU A 58 3.19 -2.13 6.77
N LEU A 59 2.03 -1.94 6.15
CA LEU A 59 0.74 -2.40 6.64
C LEU A 59 0.04 -3.27 5.59
N THR A 60 -0.76 -4.21 6.07
CA THR A 60 -1.75 -4.92 5.25
C THR A 60 -3.07 -5.05 6.02
N THR A 61 -4.10 -5.68 5.45
CA THR A 61 -5.39 -5.90 6.10
C THR A 61 -5.75 -7.39 6.16
N PRO A 62 -6.60 -7.81 7.11
CA PRO A 62 -7.13 -9.17 7.14
C PRO A 62 -7.76 -9.60 5.82
N CYS A 63 -8.49 -8.71 5.14
CA CYS A 63 -9.10 -9.00 3.83
C CYS A 63 -8.07 -9.39 2.78
N VAL A 64 -6.95 -8.65 2.69
CA VAL A 64 -5.87 -8.97 1.74
C VAL A 64 -5.24 -10.32 2.08
N ILE A 65 -5.06 -10.62 3.36
CA ILE A 65 -4.52 -11.93 3.78
C ILE A 65 -5.45 -13.04 3.30
N VAL A 66 -6.75 -12.95 3.60
CA VAL A 66 -7.77 -13.94 3.18
C VAL A 66 -7.82 -14.06 1.65
N GLU A 67 -7.82 -12.95 0.92
CA GLU A 67 -7.80 -12.94 -0.54
C GLU A 67 -6.60 -13.72 -1.10
N THR A 68 -5.39 -13.46 -0.58
CA THR A 68 -4.19 -14.17 -1.02
C THR A 68 -4.16 -15.65 -0.63
N GLU A 69 -4.83 -16.03 0.46
CA GLU A 69 -5.03 -17.43 0.85
C GLU A 69 -5.98 -18.15 -0.11
N LEU A 70 -7.08 -17.50 -0.51
CA LEU A 70 -8.06 -18.05 -1.46
C LEU A 70 -7.46 -18.28 -2.86
N LEU A 71 -6.52 -17.43 -3.28
CA LEU A 71 -5.78 -17.62 -4.53
C LEU A 71 -4.82 -18.83 -4.51
N GLY A 72 -4.59 -19.42 -3.33
CA GLY A 72 -3.90 -20.69 -3.15
C GLY A 72 -2.47 -20.70 -3.68
N LYS A 73 -2.11 -21.74 -4.45
CA LYS A 73 -0.72 -22.00 -4.88
C LYS A 73 -0.13 -20.87 -5.73
N VAL A 74 -0.95 -20.18 -6.51
CA VAL A 74 -0.49 -19.10 -7.41
C VAL A 74 0.05 -17.91 -6.62
N ALA A 75 -0.63 -17.55 -5.52
CA ALA A 75 -0.27 -16.41 -4.69
C ALA A 75 0.48 -16.80 -3.40
N PHE A 76 0.85 -18.07 -3.22
CA PHE A 76 1.42 -18.56 -1.96
C PHE A 76 2.66 -17.79 -1.50
N GLY A 77 3.56 -17.45 -2.43
CA GLY A 77 4.72 -16.62 -2.13
C GLY A 77 4.31 -15.23 -1.67
N ALA A 78 3.38 -14.59 -2.37
CA ALA A 78 2.88 -13.25 -2.04
C ALA A 78 2.18 -13.25 -0.69
N MET A 79 1.35 -14.25 -0.41
CA MET A 79 0.69 -14.47 0.89
C MET A 79 1.71 -14.51 2.05
N LYS A 80 2.82 -15.25 1.87
CA LYS A 80 3.88 -15.29 2.90
C LYS A 80 4.50 -13.91 3.16
N VAL A 81 4.71 -13.10 2.12
CA VAL A 81 5.26 -11.75 2.27
C VAL A 81 4.24 -10.83 2.93
N VAL A 82 2.98 -10.85 2.49
CA VAL A 82 1.89 -10.06 3.07
C VAL A 82 1.78 -10.30 4.57
N LYS A 83 1.83 -11.57 5.01
CA LYS A 83 1.75 -11.94 6.43
C LYS A 83 2.92 -11.45 7.30
N GLN A 84 4.02 -10.99 6.71
CA GLN A 84 5.13 -10.39 7.45
C GLN A 84 4.89 -8.93 7.83
N PHE A 85 3.92 -8.26 7.19
CA PHE A 85 3.60 -6.87 7.48
C PHE A 85 2.67 -6.74 8.68
N SER A 86 2.66 -5.55 9.29
CA SER A 86 1.75 -5.28 10.39
C SER A 86 0.30 -5.27 9.90
N VAL A 87 -0.58 -6.00 10.59
CA VAL A 87 -1.98 -6.10 10.20
C VAL A 87 -2.75 -4.91 10.77
N HIS A 88 -3.33 -4.09 9.88
CA HIS A 88 -4.23 -3.02 10.22
C HIS A 88 -5.67 -3.55 10.22
N ARG A 89 -6.41 -3.34 11.32
CA ARG A 89 -7.78 -3.84 11.45
C ARG A 89 -8.72 -3.03 10.56
N CYS A 90 -9.39 -3.70 9.64
CA CYS A 90 -10.50 -3.16 8.85
C CYS A 90 -11.85 -3.55 9.50
N SER A 91 -12.94 -2.91 9.08
CA SER A 91 -14.32 -3.19 9.54
C SER A 91 -14.90 -4.52 9.07
N HIS A 92 -14.21 -5.24 8.17
CA HIS A 92 -14.70 -6.44 7.48
C HIS A 92 -14.38 -7.77 8.17
N THR A 93 -14.14 -7.78 9.47
CA THR A 93 -13.68 -8.99 10.19
C THR A 93 -14.64 -10.18 10.04
N ASN A 94 -15.95 -9.92 10.01
CA ASN A 94 -16.97 -10.97 9.94
C ASN A 94 -17.28 -11.41 8.50
N GLN A 95 -17.08 -10.52 7.53
CA GLN A 95 -17.37 -10.76 6.13
C GLN A 95 -16.21 -10.20 5.30
N PRO A 96 -15.15 -10.98 5.08
CA PRO A 96 -14.02 -10.55 4.27
C PRO A 96 -14.47 -10.18 2.87
N VAL A 97 -14.04 -9.00 2.42
CA VAL A 97 -14.23 -8.51 1.05
C VAL A 97 -12.91 -8.61 0.28
N SER A 98 -12.93 -8.29 -1.01
CA SER A 98 -11.69 -8.20 -1.81
C SER A 98 -10.71 -7.18 -1.24
N GLY A 99 -9.42 -7.35 -1.50
CA GLY A 99 -8.37 -6.42 -1.07
C GLY A 99 -8.61 -5.00 -1.60
N SER A 100 -9.07 -4.90 -2.85
CA SER A 100 -9.43 -3.63 -3.49
C SER A 100 -10.59 -2.93 -2.79
N GLN A 101 -11.70 -3.61 -2.54
CA GLN A 101 -12.83 -3.05 -1.78
C GLN A 101 -12.45 -2.68 -0.35
N CYS A 102 -11.61 -3.49 0.29
CA CYS A 102 -11.09 -3.19 1.62
C CYS A 102 -10.30 -1.87 1.62
N PHE A 103 -9.37 -1.69 0.68
CA PHE A 103 -8.56 -0.46 0.62
C PHE A 103 -9.42 0.77 0.30
N GLN A 104 -10.40 0.65 -0.60
CA GLN A 104 -11.33 1.74 -0.88
C GLN A 104 -12.11 2.16 0.37
N SER A 105 -12.63 1.18 1.14
CA SER A 105 -13.34 1.47 2.39
C SER A 105 -12.45 2.16 3.43
N MET A 106 -11.17 1.78 3.50
CA MET A 106 -10.18 2.31 4.44
C MET A 106 -9.76 3.74 4.08
N LEU A 107 -9.72 4.07 2.79
CA LEU A 107 -9.40 5.41 2.31
C LEU A 107 -10.58 6.38 2.48
N GLY A 108 -11.82 5.91 2.33
CA GLY A 108 -13.00 6.77 2.33
C GLY A 108 -12.88 7.89 1.30
N GLU A 109 -13.49 9.04 1.57
CA GLU A 109 -13.53 10.15 0.60
C GLU A 109 -12.23 10.95 0.51
N ASN A 110 -11.49 11.08 1.61
CA ASN A 110 -10.37 12.04 1.73
C ASN A 110 -9.12 11.44 2.40
N ASN A 111 -8.99 10.12 2.46
CA ASN A 111 -7.85 9.43 3.08
C ASN A 111 -7.53 9.96 4.50
N PRO A 112 -8.48 9.91 5.44
CA PRO A 112 -8.36 10.55 6.76
C PRO A 112 -7.20 9.98 7.59
N SER A 113 -6.83 8.73 7.34
CA SER A 113 -5.73 8.03 7.99
C SER A 113 -4.37 8.23 7.29
N ARG A 114 -4.35 8.92 6.14
CA ARG A 114 -3.15 9.28 5.39
C ARG A 114 -2.32 8.04 5.00
N TYR A 115 -3.00 7.07 4.39
CA TYR A 115 -2.33 5.92 3.81
C TYR A 115 -1.68 6.27 2.47
N ILE A 116 -0.55 5.63 2.21
CA ILE A 116 0.03 5.48 0.88
C ILE A 116 -0.39 4.10 0.39
N ILE A 117 -0.92 3.98 -0.82
CA ILE A 117 -1.33 2.70 -1.38
C ILE A 117 -0.20 2.13 -2.24
N ALA A 118 0.11 0.85 -2.03
CA ALA A 118 1.03 0.10 -2.87
C ALA A 118 0.29 -1.09 -3.49
N THR A 119 -0.06 -0.97 -4.77
CA THR A 119 -0.84 -1.97 -5.53
C THR A 119 -0.41 -2.05 -6.99
N GLN A 120 -0.58 -3.21 -7.61
CA GLN A 120 -0.47 -3.42 -9.06
C GLN A 120 -1.84 -3.62 -9.75
N ASP A 121 -2.93 -3.59 -8.99
CA ASP A 121 -4.30 -3.63 -9.51
C ASP A 121 -4.65 -2.29 -10.18
N ARG A 122 -4.88 -2.30 -11.49
CA ARG A 122 -5.14 -1.08 -12.27
C ARG A 122 -6.45 -0.41 -11.89
N ASP A 123 -7.48 -1.19 -11.60
CA ASP A 123 -8.80 -0.67 -11.26
C ASP A 123 -8.73 0.05 -9.91
N LEU A 124 -8.03 -0.55 -8.94
CA LEU A 124 -7.76 0.10 -7.67
C LEU A 124 -6.92 1.37 -7.83
N GLN A 125 -5.89 1.37 -8.69
CA GLN A 125 -5.08 2.57 -8.94
C GLN A 125 -5.90 3.73 -9.52
N GLU A 126 -6.84 3.46 -10.42
CA GLU A 126 -7.72 4.49 -10.97
C GLU A 126 -8.61 5.12 -9.89
N ILE A 127 -9.19 4.28 -9.02
CA ILE A 127 -10.00 4.74 -7.89
C ILE A 127 -9.15 5.52 -6.88
N VAL A 128 -7.95 5.03 -6.54
CA VAL A 128 -7.04 5.73 -5.61
C VAL A 128 -6.65 7.11 -6.13
N ARG A 129 -6.47 7.27 -7.45
CA ARG A 129 -6.14 8.58 -8.06
C ARG A 129 -7.28 9.59 -8.00
N SER A 130 -8.54 9.14 -7.90
CA SER A 130 -9.68 10.05 -7.75
C SER A 130 -9.86 10.55 -6.31
N ILE A 131 -9.30 9.84 -5.32
CA ILE A 131 -9.37 10.19 -3.90
C ILE A 131 -8.27 11.22 -3.57
N PRO A 132 -8.63 12.46 -3.20
CA PRO A 132 -7.65 13.49 -2.85
C PRO A 132 -6.73 13.06 -1.72
N GLY A 133 -5.46 13.47 -1.78
CA GLY A 133 -4.52 13.22 -0.69
C GLY A 133 -4.07 11.76 -0.57
N THR A 134 -4.18 10.96 -1.64
CA THR A 134 -3.79 9.54 -1.62
C THR A 134 -2.59 9.27 -2.53
N PRO A 135 -1.37 9.19 -1.98
CA PRO A 135 -0.20 8.78 -2.74
C PRO A 135 -0.31 7.31 -3.15
N LEU A 136 0.20 7.02 -4.35
CA LEU A 136 0.25 5.71 -5.00
C LEU A 136 1.68 5.41 -5.48
#